data_AF-A0A920NFL6-F1
#
_entry.id   AF-A0A920NFL6-F1
#
_cell.length_a   1.000
_cell.length_b   1.000
_cell.length_c   1.000
_cell.angle_alpha   90.00
_cell.angle_beta   90.00
_cell.angle_gamma   90.00
#
_symmetry.space_group_name_H-M   'P 1'
#
loop_
_entity.id
_entity.type
_entity.pdbx_description
1 polymer ?
#
loop_
_entity_poly.entity_id
_entity_poly.type
_entity_poly.pdbx_seq_one_letter_code
_entity_poly.pdbx_strand_id
1 'polypeptide(L)'
;MQEQNKNVFPQLGGRNATVVALDKPTVILASPGITQYLEMFVRITTGIVLGLLLVLCGHYFDPYIRNRSDVEMLGIQVIMENTRK
;
A
#
# COMPACT_ATOMS: atom_id res chain seq x y z
N MET A 1 -9.09 30.22 19.98
CA MET A 1 -10.33 30.62 20.70
C MET A 1 -10.10 31.76 21.70
N GLN A 2 -9.00 31.80 22.47
CA GLN A 2 -8.74 32.89 23.44
C GLN A 2 -8.46 34.26 22.79
N GLU A 3 -7.78 34.30 21.65
CA GLU A 3 -7.34 35.57 21.02
C GLU A 3 -8.46 36.33 20.27
N GLN A 4 -9.58 35.67 19.92
CA GLN A 4 -10.64 36.26 19.08
C GLN A 4 -11.88 36.72 19.85
N ASN A 5 -11.77 36.85 21.16
CA ASN A 5 -12.87 37.11 22.09
C ASN A 5 -13.79 38.28 21.69
N LYS A 6 -13.23 39.36 21.14
CA LYS A 6 -13.97 40.56 20.69
C LYS A 6 -14.91 40.29 19.51
N ASN A 7 -14.60 39.31 18.65
CA ASN A 7 -15.39 38.98 17.47
C ASN A 7 -16.50 37.95 17.79
N VAL A 8 -16.27 37.08 18.77
CA VAL A 8 -17.23 35.99 19.09
C VAL A 8 -18.31 36.45 20.06
N PHE A 9 -18.05 37.48 20.88
CA PHE A 9 -19.00 37.98 21.88
C PHE A 9 -19.29 39.49 21.74
N PRO A 10 -19.98 39.93 20.67
CA PRO A 10 -20.30 41.34 20.44
C PRO A 10 -21.18 41.94 21.56
N GLN A 11 -21.94 41.10 22.27
CA GLN A 11 -22.79 41.46 23.40
C GLN A 11 -22.05 42.05 24.61
N LEU A 12 -20.73 41.89 24.72
CA LEU A 12 -19.94 42.50 25.80
C LEU A 12 -19.55 43.96 25.53
N GLY A 13 -19.89 44.52 24.35
CA GLY A 13 -19.74 45.95 24.08
C GLY A 13 -18.31 46.47 24.24
N GLY A 14 -17.31 45.66 23.87
CA GLY A 14 -15.89 46.03 23.98
C GLY A 14 -15.28 45.87 25.37
N ARG A 15 -16.00 45.34 26.36
CA ARG A 15 -15.42 44.95 27.65
C ARG A 15 -14.70 43.60 27.52
N ASN A 16 -13.45 43.53 28.02
CA ASN A 16 -12.65 42.31 28.02
C ASN A 16 -13.31 41.26 28.93
N ALA A 17 -13.85 40.19 28.34
CA ALA A 17 -14.32 39.01 29.07
C ALA A 17 -13.16 38.06 29.32
N THR A 18 -12.99 37.52 30.53
CA THR A 18 -12.04 36.41 30.73
C THR A 18 -12.70 35.11 30.23
N VAL A 19 -12.35 34.66 29.03
CA VAL A 19 -12.82 33.38 28.48
C VAL A 19 -12.04 32.25 29.16
N VAL A 20 -12.65 31.68 30.20
CA VAL A 20 -12.16 30.46 30.83
C VAL A 20 -12.70 29.29 30.03
N ALA A 21 -11.81 28.45 29.49
CA ALA A 21 -12.21 27.18 28.89
C ALA A 21 -12.75 26.28 30.01
N LEU A 22 -14.06 26.01 29.99
CA LEU A 22 -14.73 25.17 30.99
C LEU A 22 -14.34 23.69 30.87
N ASP A 23 -13.93 23.25 29.68
CA ASP A 23 -13.50 21.88 29.42
C ASP A 23 -12.05 21.84 28.93
N LYS A 24 -11.27 20.92 29.48
CA LYS A 24 -9.88 20.70 29.07
C LYS A 24 -9.91 19.62 27.98
N PRO A 25 -9.50 19.91 26.74
CA PRO A 25 -9.47 18.88 25.70
C PRO A 25 -8.48 17.79 26.11
N THR A 26 -9.00 16.64 26.47
CA THR A 26 -8.19 15.48 26.86
C THR A 26 -7.91 14.68 25.60
N VAL A 27 -6.67 14.77 25.10
CA VAL A 27 -6.24 14.01 23.94
C VAL A 27 -6.02 12.57 24.38
N ILE A 28 -6.95 11.69 24.00
CA ILE A 28 -6.82 10.24 24.20
C ILE A 28 -6.47 9.56 22.88
N LEU A 29 -5.60 8.56 22.94
CA LEU A 29 -5.31 7.70 21.80
C LEU A 29 -6.56 6.87 21.49
N ALA A 30 -7.05 6.99 20.26
CA ALA A 30 -8.15 6.17 19.79
C ALA A 30 -7.70 4.71 19.70
N SER A 31 -8.62 3.80 20.01
CA SER A 31 -8.39 2.36 19.79
C SER A 31 -8.10 2.12 18.31
N PRO A 32 -7.18 1.19 17.97
CA PRO A 32 -6.90 0.84 16.59
C PRO A 32 -8.17 0.38 15.87
N GLY A 33 -8.34 0.85 14.64
CA GLY A 33 -9.46 0.49 13.77
C GLY A 33 -9.28 -0.89 13.13
N ILE A 34 -10.37 -1.46 12.61
CA ILE A 34 -10.37 -2.78 11.92
C ILE A 34 -9.36 -2.82 10.76
N THR A 35 -9.20 -1.71 10.05
CA THR A 35 -8.23 -1.56 8.95
C THR A 35 -6.79 -1.82 9.37
N GLN A 36 -6.42 -1.47 10.60
CA GLN A 36 -5.08 -1.63 11.14
C GLN A 36 -4.75 -3.11 11.39
N TYR A 37 -5.77 -3.94 11.67
CA TYR A 37 -5.61 -5.38 11.79
C TYR A 37 -5.50 -6.08 10.42
N LEU A 38 -6.21 -5.56 9.42
CA LEU A 38 -6.20 -6.12 8.06
C LEU A 38 -4.94 -5.78 7.28
N GLU A 39 -4.22 -4.72 7.66
CA GLU A 39 -3.02 -4.26 6.95
C GLU A 39 -1.98 -5.38 6.77
N MET A 40 -1.69 -6.13 7.83
CA MET A 40 -0.74 -7.25 7.78
C MET A 40 -1.22 -8.35 6.84
N PHE A 41 -2.49 -8.73 6.93
CA PHE A 41 -3.08 -9.76 6.08
C PHE A 41 -3.01 -9.38 4.61
N VAL A 42 -3.40 -8.14 4.28
CA VAL A 42 -3.36 -7.63 2.90
C VAL A 42 -1.94 -7.63 2.35
N ARG A 43 -0.93 -7.22 3.13
CA ARG A 43 0.48 -7.25 2.68
C ARG A 43 0.95 -8.67 2.36
N ILE A 44 0.66 -9.63 3.25
CA ILE A 44 1.08 -11.02 3.07
C ILE A 44 0.40 -11.65 1.85
N THR A 45 -0.93 -11.51 1.75
CA THR A 45 -1.67 -12.09 0.63
C THR A 45 -1.26 -11.48 -0.70
N THR A 46 -1.02 -10.16 -0.74
CA THR A 46 -0.52 -9.48 -1.95
C THR A 46 0.84 -10.02 -2.37
N GLY A 47 1.78 -10.20 -1.44
CA GLY A 47 3.08 -10.79 -1.73
C GLY A 47 2.98 -12.20 -2.30
N ILE A 48 2.14 -13.05 -1.72
CA ILE A 48 1.90 -14.42 -2.20
C ILE A 48 1.29 -14.41 -3.60
N VAL A 49 0.24 -13.60 -3.81
CA VAL A 49 -0.45 -13.51 -5.10
C VAL A 49 0.50 -13.02 -6.19
N LEU A 50 1.30 -11.98 -5.92
CA LEU A 50 2.28 -11.49 -6.87
C LEU A 50 3.38 -12.51 -7.15
N GLY A 51 3.87 -13.21 -6.13
CA GLY A 51 4.87 -14.28 -6.29
C GLY A 51 4.35 -15.42 -7.17
N LEU A 52 3.13 -15.89 -6.92
CA LEU A 52 2.48 -16.91 -7.74
C LEU A 52 2.25 -16.44 -9.17
N LEU A 53 1.80 -15.19 -9.35
CA LEU A 53 1.61 -14.59 -10.66
C LEU A 53 2.94 -14.58 -11.44
N LEU A 54 4.03 -14.18 -10.81
CA LEU A 54 5.36 -14.19 -11.44
C LEU A 54 5.83 -15.60 -11.83
N VAL A 55 5.63 -16.60 -10.96
CA VAL A 55 5.99 -17.99 -11.26
C VAL A 55 5.18 -18.51 -12.46
N LEU A 56 3.87 -18.25 -12.48
CA LEU A 56 3.01 -18.66 -13.59
C LEU A 56 3.36 -17.92 -14.88
N CYS A 57 3.66 -16.63 -14.79
CA CYS A 57 4.09 -15.81 -15.92
C CYS A 57 5.39 -16.39 -16.51
N GLY A 58 6.39 -16.66 -15.67
CA GLY A 58 7.62 -17.33 -16.09
C GLY A 58 7.36 -18.69 -16.71
N HIS A 59 6.54 -19.53 -16.08
CA HIS A 59 6.23 -20.86 -16.61
C HIS A 59 5.44 -20.83 -17.93
N TYR A 60 4.60 -19.82 -18.13
CA TYR A 60 3.79 -19.67 -19.34
C TYR A 60 4.59 -19.07 -20.51
N PHE A 61 5.43 -18.07 -20.22
CA PHE A 61 6.25 -17.39 -21.23
C PHE A 61 7.59 -18.07 -21.50
N ASP A 62 8.03 -18.99 -20.65
CA ASP A 62 9.12 -19.91 -20.94
C ASP A 62 8.54 -21.15 -21.62
N PRO A 63 8.43 -21.19 -22.98
CA PRO A 63 8.33 -22.47 -23.63
C PRO A 63 9.59 -23.20 -23.20
N TYR A 64 9.48 -24.19 -22.32
CA TYR A 64 10.58 -25.03 -21.87
C TYR A 64 11.23 -25.66 -23.10
N ILE A 65 12.13 -24.92 -23.74
CA ILE A 65 12.93 -25.31 -24.88
C ILE A 65 13.89 -26.33 -24.30
N ARG A 66 13.48 -27.59 -24.37
CA ARG A 66 14.25 -28.72 -23.87
C ARG A 66 15.14 -29.27 -24.96
N ASN A 67 14.67 -29.21 -26.20
CA ASN A 67 15.41 -29.71 -27.34
C ASN A 67 15.57 -28.63 -28.40
N ARG A 68 16.67 -28.74 -29.15
CA ARG A 68 16.92 -27.94 -30.34
C ARG A 68 15.74 -27.92 -31.31
N SER A 69 15.03 -29.04 -31.46
CA SER A 69 13.85 -29.16 -32.31
C SER A 69 12.71 -28.22 -31.91
N ASP A 70 12.57 -27.91 -30.62
CA ASP A 70 11.49 -27.05 -30.11
C ASP A 70 11.74 -25.59 -30.51
N VAL A 71 13.02 -25.18 -30.57
CA VAL A 71 13.48 -23.86 -31.05
C VAL A 71 13.32 -23.72 -32.55
N GLU A 72 13.73 -24.76 -33.29
CA GLU A 72 13.68 -24.76 -34.75
C GLU A 72 12.23 -24.75 -35.26
N MET A 73 11.28 -25.37 -34.52
CA MET A 73 9.86 -25.31 -34.84
C MET A 73 9.26 -23.91 -34.63
N LEU A 74 9.87 -23.08 -33.77
CA LEU A 74 9.52 -21.67 -33.60
C LEU A 74 10.15 -20.76 -34.69
N GLY A 75 10.82 -21.34 -35.68
CA GLY A 75 11.47 -20.61 -36.78
C GLY A 75 12.81 -19.96 -36.40
N ILE A 76 13.34 -20.30 -35.21
CA ILE A 76 14.61 -19.80 -34.71
C ILE A 76 15.69 -20.82 -35.08
N GLN A 77 16.65 -20.42 -35.93
CA GLN A 77 17.73 -21.29 -36.35
C GLN A 77 18.76 -21.48 -35.22
N VAL A 78 18.98 -22.72 -34.78
CA VAL A 78 19.95 -23.03 -33.74
C VAL A 78 21.35 -23.19 -34.36
N ILE A 79 22.28 -22.32 -33.96
CA ILE A 79 23.66 -22.28 -34.50
C ILE A 79 24.60 -23.24 -33.76
N MET A 80 24.34 -23.50 -32.48
CA MET A 80 25.12 -24.42 -31.65
C MET A 80 24.25 -24.94 -30.49
N GLU A 81 24.28 -26.25 -30.24
CA GLU A 81 23.82 -26.84 -28.98
C GLU A 81 25.04 -27.35 -28.19
N ASN A 82 25.20 -26.92 -26.94
CA ASN A 82 26.25 -27.43 -26.06
C ASN A 82 25.69 -28.54 -25.16
N THR A 83 25.50 -29.71 -25.74
CA THR A 83 25.07 -30.91 -25.00
C THR A 83 26.32 -31.65 -24.50
N ARG A 84 26.50 -31.75 -23.18
CA ARG A 84 27.38 -32.77 -22.58
C ARG A 84 26.58 -34.05 -22.43
N LYS A 85 27.04 -35.13 -23.06
CA LYS A 85 26.56 -36.49 -22.81
C LYS A 85 26.75 -36.88 -21.34
#